data_AF-A0A9D4CFX7-F1
#
_entry.id   AF-A0A9D4CFX7-F1
#
_cell.length_a   1.000
_cell.length_b   1.000
_cell.length_c   1.000
_cell.angle_alpha   90.00
_cell.angle_beta   90.00
_cell.angle_gamma   90.00
#
_symmetry.space_group_name_H-M   'P 1'
#
loop_
_entity.id
_entity.type
_entity.pdbx_description
1 polymer ?
#
loop_
_entity_poly.entity_id
_entity_poly.type
_entity_poly.pdbx_seq_one_letter_code
_entity_poly.pdbx_strand_id
1 'polypeptide(L)'
;MAGANGIWASVCTEGASIGNASSCVTIINLVRLGNKKVLKMYNCSYLRKAAIRVTEITTGSPPHKNQPIFGSRATDFMLDLKPEDFDLASFFGEKAPVRITSLASPQMILSRLSELFGNSTAFTLEIASKMKEMIWGGSSERKVVMNFSAYSNTSISFARSTKTPGN
;
A
#
# COMPACT_ATOMS: atom_id res chain seq x y z
N MET A 1 -6.05 -22.38 18.25
CA MET A 1 -4.78 -21.64 18.07
C MET A 1 -3.65 -22.65 17.98
N ALA A 2 -2.75 -22.54 16.99
CA ALA A 2 -1.80 -23.61 16.61
C ALA A 2 -0.45 -23.61 17.37
N GLY A 3 -0.26 -22.80 18.41
CA GLY A 3 0.86 -22.95 19.37
C GLY A 3 2.29 -22.70 18.86
N ALA A 4 2.49 -22.21 17.64
CA ALA A 4 3.82 -21.93 17.11
C ALA A 4 4.57 -20.87 17.94
N ASN A 5 5.82 -21.17 18.32
CA ASN A 5 6.67 -20.33 19.17
C ASN A 5 7.89 -19.74 18.43
N GLY A 6 8.04 -20.04 17.13
CA GLY A 6 9.15 -19.57 16.30
C GLY A 6 8.80 -19.61 14.81
N ILE A 7 9.58 -18.88 14.01
CA ILE A 7 9.44 -18.80 12.56
C ILE A 7 10.85 -18.93 11.95
N TRP A 8 11.04 -19.86 11.03
CA TRP A 8 12.22 -19.87 10.18
C TRP A 8 11.97 -18.97 8.96
N ALA A 9 12.74 -17.90 8.85
CA ALA A 9 12.58 -16.90 7.81
C ALA A 9 13.93 -16.34 7.34
N SER A 10 13.97 -15.91 6.08
CA SER A 10 15.05 -15.09 5.53
C SER A 10 14.85 -13.62 5.88
N VAL A 11 15.88 -12.78 5.76
CA VAL A 11 15.74 -11.33 5.95
C VAL A 11 14.76 -10.70 4.94
N CYS A 12 14.86 -11.11 3.68
CA CYS A 12 14.03 -10.69 2.56
C CYS A 12 13.33 -11.91 1.94
N THR A 13 12.49 -11.69 0.92
CA THR A 13 11.70 -12.77 0.31
C THR A 13 12.54 -13.62 -0.65
N GLU A 14 13.64 -13.07 -1.15
CA GLU A 14 14.55 -13.73 -2.07
C GLU A 14 15.12 -15.01 -1.45
N GLY A 15 15.09 -16.10 -2.22
CA GLY A 15 15.46 -17.44 -1.79
C GLY A 15 15.27 -18.43 -2.93
N ALA A 16 15.50 -19.72 -2.66
CA ALA A 16 15.36 -20.75 -3.68
C ALA A 16 13.92 -20.84 -4.23
N SER A 17 13.82 -21.05 -5.54
CA SER A 17 12.56 -21.25 -6.27
C SER A 17 11.58 -20.06 -6.16
N ILE A 18 10.61 -20.12 -5.24
CA ILE A 18 9.50 -19.15 -5.10
C ILE A 18 9.81 -18.09 -4.01
N GLY A 19 10.86 -18.31 -3.22
CA GLY A 19 11.26 -17.44 -2.13
C GLY A 19 10.91 -17.98 -0.75
N ASN A 20 11.38 -17.28 0.28
CA ASN A 20 11.23 -17.64 1.69
C ASN A 20 10.25 -16.69 2.40
N ALA A 21 9.78 -17.10 3.58
CA ALA A 21 9.14 -16.17 4.50
C ALA A 21 10.12 -15.04 4.85
N SER A 22 9.68 -13.79 4.76
CA SER A 22 10.51 -12.62 5.09
C SER A 22 10.30 -12.20 6.54
N SER A 23 11.36 -12.31 7.34
CA SER A 23 11.37 -11.85 8.73
C SER A 23 11.13 -10.35 8.83
N CYS A 24 11.65 -9.56 7.88
CA CYS A 24 11.38 -8.12 7.77
C CYS A 24 9.88 -7.83 7.69
N VAL A 25 9.17 -8.47 6.74
CA VAL A 25 7.73 -8.28 6.57
C VAL A 25 6.96 -8.74 7.82
N THR A 26 7.30 -9.91 8.36
CA THR A 26 6.62 -10.45 9.54
C THR A 26 6.81 -9.58 10.78
N ILE A 27 8.04 -9.20 11.12
CA ILE A 27 8.36 -8.40 12.30
C ILE A 27 7.67 -7.04 12.24
N ILE A 28 7.71 -6.37 11.09
CA ILE A 28 7.15 -5.03 10.96
C ILE A 28 5.61 -5.09 10.95
N ASN A 29 5.00 -6.14 10.42
CA ASN A 29 3.55 -6.35 10.58
C ASN A 29 3.15 -6.65 12.04
N LEU A 30 3.98 -7.35 12.82
CA LEU A 30 3.73 -7.50 14.26
C LEU A 30 3.81 -6.16 14.99
N VAL A 31 4.76 -5.31 14.61
CA VAL A 31 4.88 -3.94 15.15
C VAL A 31 3.65 -3.10 14.76
N ARG A 32 3.17 -3.18 13.51
CA ARG A 32 1.93 -2.54 13.03
C ARG A 32 0.71 -2.96 13.84
N LEU A 33 0.63 -4.22 14.24
CA LEU A 33 -0.43 -4.75 15.11
C LEU A 33 -0.26 -4.35 16.60
N GLY A 34 0.70 -3.48 16.92
CA GLY A 34 0.91 -2.98 18.28
C GLY A 34 1.78 -3.87 19.17
N ASN A 35 2.53 -4.83 18.61
CA ASN A 35 3.40 -5.71 19.41
C ASN A 35 4.65 -4.97 19.93
N LYS A 36 4.51 -4.37 21.12
CA LYS A 36 5.58 -3.60 21.79
C LYS A 36 6.80 -4.43 22.17
N LYS A 37 6.65 -5.76 22.37
CA LYS A 37 7.78 -6.64 22.71
C LYS A 37 8.71 -6.79 21.52
N VAL A 38 8.15 -7.06 20.35
CA VAL A 38 8.90 -7.17 19.09
C VAL A 38 9.55 -5.83 18.74
N LEU A 39 8.83 -4.72 18.89
CA LEU A 39 9.36 -3.37 18.66
C LEU A 39 10.62 -3.08 19.48
N LYS A 40 10.65 -3.48 20.76
CA LYS A 40 11.81 -3.27 21.65
C LYS A 40 12.97 -4.24 21.37
N MET A 41 12.68 -5.40 20.78
CA MET A 41 13.66 -6.47 20.58
C MET A 41 14.47 -6.29 19.29
N TYR A 42 13.89 -5.68 18.25
CA TYR A 42 14.49 -5.61 16.93
C TYR A 42 14.65 -4.17 16.43
N ASN A 43 15.80 -3.90 15.80
CA ASN A 43 16.02 -2.66 15.07
C ASN A 43 15.31 -2.70 13.72
N CYS A 44 14.06 -2.22 13.67
CA CYS A 44 13.21 -2.29 12.49
C CYS A 44 13.73 -1.47 11.31
N SER A 45 14.35 -0.31 11.58
CA SER A 45 14.94 0.54 10.53
C SER A 45 16.14 -0.13 9.87
N TYR A 46 17.00 -0.75 10.67
CA TYR A 46 18.12 -1.53 10.15
C TYR A 46 17.63 -2.78 9.40
N LEU A 47 16.61 -3.47 9.93
CA LEU A 47 16.01 -4.65 9.31
C LEU A 47 15.48 -4.34 7.90
N ARG A 48 14.80 -3.20 7.72
CA ARG A 48 14.33 -2.73 6.41
C ARG A 48 15.50 -2.48 5.46
N LYS A 49 16.54 -1.76 5.91
CA LYS A 49 17.74 -1.48 5.10
C LYS A 49 18.47 -2.77 4.69
N ALA A 50 18.60 -3.71 5.62
CA ALA A 50 19.21 -5.00 5.36
C ALA A 50 18.42 -5.79 4.31
N ALA A 51 17.08 -5.85 4.43
CA ALA A 51 16.24 -6.52 3.45
C ALA A 51 16.42 -5.94 2.03
N ILE A 52 16.37 -4.60 1.90
CA ILE A 52 16.62 -3.91 0.61
C ILE A 52 17.98 -4.32 0.05
N ARG A 53 19.02 -4.28 0.88
CA ARG A 53 20.38 -4.54 0.43
C ARG A 53 20.60 -5.99 0.03
N VAL A 54 20.04 -6.95 0.77
CA VAL A 54 20.14 -8.37 0.40
C VAL A 54 19.38 -8.65 -0.89
N THR A 55 18.20 -8.05 -1.10
CA THR A 55 17.48 -8.15 -2.36
C THR A 55 18.32 -7.62 -3.53
N GLU A 56 18.94 -6.44 -3.37
CA GLU A 56 19.82 -5.85 -4.39
C GLU A 56 21.01 -6.74 -4.72
N ILE A 57 21.69 -7.29 -3.71
CA ILE A 57 22.84 -8.17 -3.91
C ILE A 57 22.42 -9.47 -4.61
N THR A 58 21.27 -10.03 -4.24
CA THR A 58 20.83 -11.34 -4.72
C THR A 58 20.26 -11.27 -6.15
N THR A 59 19.55 -10.20 -6.47
CA THR A 59 18.83 -10.06 -7.75
C THR A 59 19.54 -9.14 -8.74
N GLY A 60 20.52 -8.34 -8.29
CA GLY A 60 21.13 -7.27 -9.07
C GLY A 60 20.21 -6.05 -9.29
N SER A 61 19.03 -6.02 -8.66
CA SER A 61 18.01 -4.98 -8.84
C SER A 61 17.40 -4.57 -7.50
N PRO A 62 16.87 -3.34 -7.38
CA PRO A 62 16.15 -2.94 -6.17
C PRO A 62 14.89 -3.80 -5.97
N PRO A 63 14.37 -3.91 -4.74
CA PRO A 63 13.14 -4.63 -4.44
C PRO A 63 11.97 -4.20 -5.34
N HIS A 64 11.10 -5.17 -5.65
CA HIS A 64 9.92 -4.89 -6.45
C HIS A 64 9.10 -3.74 -5.84
N LYS A 65 8.58 -2.84 -6.68
CA LYS A 65 7.92 -1.61 -6.23
C LYS A 65 6.75 -1.89 -5.28
N ASN A 66 6.01 -2.98 -5.51
CA ASN A 66 4.85 -3.38 -4.71
C ASN A 66 5.22 -4.29 -3.52
N GLN A 67 6.51 -4.52 -3.27
CA GLN A 67 6.96 -5.34 -2.15
C GLN A 67 6.50 -4.70 -0.83
N PRO A 68 5.84 -5.45 0.05
CA PRO A 68 5.43 -4.92 1.35
C PRO A 68 6.64 -4.42 2.15
N ILE A 69 6.46 -3.35 2.91
CA ILE A 69 7.45 -2.76 3.85
C ILE A 69 8.67 -2.09 3.19
N PHE A 70 9.34 -2.77 2.26
CA PHE A 70 10.64 -2.34 1.73
C PHE A 70 10.65 -2.13 0.21
N GLY A 71 9.51 -2.24 -0.45
CA GLY A 71 9.33 -1.75 -1.81
C GLY A 71 9.21 -0.23 -1.86
N SER A 72 9.56 0.38 -2.99
CA SER A 72 9.54 1.84 -3.15
C SER A 72 8.15 2.47 -2.95
N ARG A 73 7.07 1.69 -3.12
CA ARG A 73 5.68 2.15 -2.95
C ARG A 73 5.10 1.78 -1.58
N ALA A 74 5.86 1.13 -0.70
CA ALA A 74 5.37 0.66 0.59
C ALA A 74 5.01 1.81 1.55
N THR A 75 5.59 2.99 1.32
CA THR A 75 5.37 4.23 2.08
C THR A 75 4.43 5.20 1.35
N ASP A 76 3.85 4.80 0.22
CA ASP A 76 2.95 5.67 -0.54
C ASP A 76 1.61 5.79 0.18
N PHE A 77 1.23 7.02 0.49
CA PHE A 77 -0.07 7.33 1.08
C PHE A 77 -1.04 7.77 -0.02
N MET A 78 -2.17 7.06 -0.18
CA MET A 78 -3.07 7.25 -1.32
C MET A 78 -4.16 8.30 -1.11
N LEU A 79 -4.48 8.68 0.12
CA LEU A 79 -5.52 9.65 0.49
C LEU A 79 -5.25 10.15 1.91
N ASP A 80 -5.37 11.46 2.13
CA ASP A 80 -5.27 12.15 3.44
C ASP A 80 -6.43 11.82 4.41
N LEU A 81 -6.96 10.60 4.33
CA LEU A 81 -7.79 10.04 5.38
C LEU A 81 -6.87 9.86 6.59
N LYS A 82 -7.33 10.33 7.76
CA LYS A 82 -6.60 10.41 9.04
C LYS A 82 -5.49 9.35 9.15
N PRO A 83 -4.29 9.70 9.63
CA PRO A 83 -3.24 8.72 9.85
C PRO A 83 -3.86 7.55 10.64
N GLU A 84 -3.81 6.36 10.06
CA GLU A 84 -4.10 5.15 10.83
C GLU A 84 -3.23 5.16 12.09
N ASP A 85 -3.60 4.37 13.10
CA ASP A 85 -2.85 4.29 14.36
C ASP A 85 -1.35 3.96 14.17
N PHE A 86 -0.93 3.53 12.97
CA PHE A 86 0.45 3.30 12.58
C PHE A 86 0.79 3.79 11.15
N ASP A 87 1.50 4.90 11.02
CA ASP A 87 2.10 5.34 9.75
C ASP A 87 3.50 4.74 9.54
N LEU A 88 3.65 3.94 8.48
CA LEU A 88 4.92 3.29 8.14
C LEU A 88 5.99 4.30 7.69
N ALA A 89 5.60 5.37 7.00
CA ALA A 89 6.56 6.36 6.53
C ALA A 89 7.16 7.12 7.72
N SER A 90 6.31 7.64 8.61
CA SER A 90 6.74 8.24 9.87
C SER A 90 7.55 7.26 10.73
N PHE A 91 7.18 5.99 10.78
CA PHE A 91 7.91 4.97 11.55
C PHE A 91 9.36 4.78 11.08
N PHE A 92 9.63 4.90 9.78
CA PHE A 92 11.00 4.85 9.24
C PHE A 92 11.67 6.22 9.11
N GLY A 93 10.99 7.31 9.49
CA GLY A 93 11.47 8.68 9.30
C GLY A 93 11.52 9.10 7.83
N GLU A 94 10.69 8.50 6.97
CA GLU A 94 10.58 8.83 5.55
C GLU A 94 9.35 9.71 5.30
N LYS A 95 9.48 10.65 4.36
CA LYS A 95 8.34 11.45 3.92
C LYS A 95 7.52 10.65 2.92
N ALA A 96 6.29 10.27 3.27
CA ALA A 96 5.38 9.58 2.36
C ALA A 96 5.12 10.45 1.10
N PRO A 97 5.40 9.96 -0.11
CA PRO A 97 5.06 10.71 -1.31
C PRO A 97 3.54 10.72 -1.49
N VAL A 98 2.97 11.92 -1.68
CA VAL A 98 1.55 12.08 -1.98
C VAL A 98 1.27 11.58 -3.39
N ARG A 99 0.39 10.59 -3.54
CA ARG A 99 -0.08 10.14 -4.86
C ARG A 99 -1.22 11.01 -5.34
N ILE A 100 -1.07 11.57 -6.54
CA ILE A 100 -2.16 12.26 -7.23
C ILE A 100 -3.06 11.22 -7.87
N THR A 101 -4.29 11.12 -7.37
CA THR A 101 -5.38 10.32 -7.92
C THR A 101 -6.47 11.24 -8.48
N SER A 102 -7.49 10.68 -9.13
CA SER A 102 -8.66 11.46 -9.58
C SER A 102 -9.42 12.16 -8.44
N LEU A 103 -9.22 11.71 -7.19
CA LEU A 103 -9.82 12.29 -5.99
C LEU A 103 -8.94 13.36 -5.34
N ALA A 104 -7.74 13.64 -5.86
CA ALA A 104 -6.84 14.62 -5.29
C ALA A 104 -7.49 16.02 -5.25
N SER A 105 -7.27 16.75 -4.16
CA SER A 105 -7.63 18.16 -4.10
C SER A 105 -6.64 18.99 -4.95
N PRO A 106 -7.04 20.16 -5.47
CA PRO A 106 -6.10 21.07 -6.15
C PRO A 106 -4.88 21.40 -5.28
N GLN A 107 -5.03 21.44 -3.95
CA GLN A 107 -3.94 21.67 -3.01
C GLN A 107 -2.93 20.52 -3.00
N MET A 108 -3.39 19.27 -3.08
CA MET A 108 -2.51 18.10 -3.18
C MET A 108 -1.70 18.13 -4.47
N ILE A 109 -2.33 18.51 -5.59
CA ILE A 109 -1.66 18.66 -6.89
C ILE A 109 -0.56 19.73 -6.81
N LEU A 110 -0.87 20.90 -6.24
CA LEU A 110 0.10 21.99 -6.08
C LEU A 110 1.26 21.60 -5.16
N SER A 111 0.97 20.96 -4.04
CA SER A 111 1.99 20.45 -3.11
C SER A 111 2.92 19.47 -3.82
N ARG A 112 2.36 18.53 -4.59
CA ARG A 112 3.15 17.53 -5.32
C ARG A 112 3.98 18.12 -6.46
N LEU A 113 3.46 19.13 -7.17
CA LEU A 113 4.22 19.86 -8.19
C LEU A 113 5.43 20.56 -7.59
N SER A 114 5.24 21.20 -6.43
CA SER A 114 6.32 21.90 -5.72
C SER A 114 7.39 20.93 -5.20
N GLU A 115 6.98 19.73 -4.77
CA GLU A 115 7.92 18.67 -4.37
C GLU A 115 8.75 18.09 -5.52
N LEU A 116 8.17 17.94 -6.71
CA LEU A 116 8.83 17.31 -7.85
C LEU A 116 9.68 18.27 -8.67
N PHE A 117 9.22 19.51 -8.84
CA PHE A 117 9.81 20.50 -9.75
C PHE A 117 10.40 21.73 -9.04
N GLY A 118 10.26 21.82 -7.71
CA GLY A 118 10.69 22.97 -6.91
C GLY A 118 9.68 24.12 -6.89
N ASN A 119 9.95 25.17 -6.12
CA ASN A 119 9.05 26.32 -6.01
C ASN A 119 9.16 27.19 -7.27
N SER A 120 8.10 27.18 -8.10
CA SER A 120 7.96 28.07 -9.25
C SER A 120 6.75 28.97 -9.07
N THR A 121 6.87 30.24 -9.47
CA THR A 121 5.75 31.20 -9.51
C THR A 121 4.65 30.77 -10.47
N ALA A 122 4.93 29.82 -11.37
CA ALA A 122 3.96 29.21 -12.27
C ALA A 122 3.06 28.16 -11.60
N PHE A 123 3.34 27.71 -10.36
CA PHE A 123 2.50 26.74 -9.66
C PHE A 123 1.45 27.45 -8.80
N THR A 124 0.41 27.95 -9.46
CA THR A 124 -0.74 28.58 -8.78
C THR A 124 -1.89 27.59 -8.58
N LEU A 125 -2.73 27.88 -7.59
CA LEU A 125 -3.88 27.05 -7.24
C LEU A 125 -4.90 26.98 -8.40
N GLU A 126 -4.97 28.02 -9.23
CA GLU A 126 -5.77 28.04 -10.46
C GLU A 126 -5.29 27.02 -11.49
N ILE A 127 -3.97 26.89 -11.68
CA ILE A 127 -3.39 25.91 -12.59
C ILE A 127 -3.62 24.49 -12.06
N ALA A 128 -3.52 24.28 -10.76
CA ALA A 128 -3.84 23.00 -10.13
C ALA A 128 -5.32 22.62 -10.29
N SER A 129 -6.24 23.58 -10.20
CA SER A 129 -7.67 23.38 -10.49
C SER A 129 -7.92 23.03 -11.95
N LYS A 130 -7.28 23.74 -12.90
CA LYS A 130 -7.35 23.40 -14.33
C LYS A 130 -6.78 22.02 -14.63
N MET A 131 -5.69 21.63 -13.97
CA MET A 131 -5.13 20.27 -14.08
C MET A 131 -6.12 19.22 -13.58
N LYS A 132 -6.79 19.47 -12.45
CA LYS A 132 -7.85 18.58 -11.94
C LYS A 132 -9.00 18.45 -12.94
N GLU A 133 -9.44 19.56 -13.52
CA GLU A 133 -10.48 19.57 -14.56
C GLU A 133 -10.05 18.83 -15.82
N MET A 134 -8.80 18.93 -16.27
CA MET A 134 -8.31 18.15 -17.42
C MET A 134 -8.24 16.64 -17.11
N ILE A 135 -7.84 16.27 -15.89
CA ILE A 135 -7.84 14.87 -15.44
C ILE A 135 -9.27 14.30 -15.44
N TRP A 136 -10.26 15.10 -15.04
CA TRP A 136 -11.67 14.70 -15.02
C TRP A 136 -12.35 14.76 -16.39
N GLY A 137 -12.15 15.85 -17.14
CA GLY A 137 -12.72 16.07 -18.47
C GLY A 137 -12.22 15.06 -19.51
N GLY A 138 -10.96 14.64 -19.40
CA GLY A 138 -10.42 13.53 -20.20
C GLY A 138 -10.88 12.14 -19.77
N SER A 139 -11.63 12.02 -18.67
CA SER A 139 -12.24 10.75 -18.23
C SER A 139 -13.64 10.54 -18.80
N SER A 140 -14.30 11.59 -19.30
CA SER A 140 -15.58 11.48 -20.02
C SER A 140 -15.44 10.76 -21.38
N GLU A 141 -14.27 10.86 -22.02
CA GLU A 141 -13.96 10.13 -23.27
C GLU A 141 -13.39 8.72 -23.02
N ARG A 142 -12.83 8.48 -21.83
CA ARG A 142 -12.47 7.13 -21.38
C ARG A 142 -13.63 6.52 -20.58
N LYS A 143 -14.67 6.07 -21.30
CA LYS A 143 -15.62 5.07 -20.77
C LYS A 143 -14.85 3.77 -20.45
N VAL A 144 -14.14 3.76 -19.33
CA VAL A 144 -13.88 2.51 -18.63
C VAL A 144 -15.21 2.15 -18.02
N VAL A 145 -15.83 1.12 -18.58
CA VAL A 145 -16.98 0.43 -17.99
C VAL A 145 -16.55 -0.04 -16.60
N MET A 146 -16.83 0.78 -15.59
CA MET A 146 -16.84 0.36 -14.21
C MET A 146 -18.12 -0.46 -14.05
N ASN A 147 -18.04 -1.76 -14.34
CA ASN A 147 -19.07 -2.72 -14.00
C ASN A 147 -19.14 -2.85 -12.47
N PHE A 148 -19.84 -1.92 -11.82
CA PHE A 148 -20.34 -2.08 -10.46
C PHE A 148 -21.63 -2.95 -10.48
N SER A 149 -21.51 -4.14 -11.06
CA SER A 149 -22.60 -5.13 -11.18
C SER A 149 -22.08 -6.56 -10.98
N ALA A 150 -21.29 -6.78 -9.91
CA ALA A 150 -20.93 -8.12 -9.49
C ALA A 150 -20.97 -8.36 -7.97
N TYR A 151 -21.29 -7.35 -7.14
CA TYR A 151 -21.39 -7.53 -5.69
C TYR A 151 -22.49 -6.67 -5.07
N SER A 152 -23.74 -6.87 -5.50
CA SER A 152 -24.93 -6.59 -4.69
C SER A 152 -26.16 -7.13 -5.39
N ASN A 153 -26.30 -8.46 -5.45
CA ASN A 153 -27.60 -9.12 -5.55
C ASN A 153 -27.41 -10.61 -5.25
N THR A 154 -27.17 -10.90 -3.98
CA THR A 154 -27.61 -12.18 -3.42
C THR A 154 -27.92 -11.94 -1.96
N SER A 155 -29.13 -11.45 -1.74
CA SER A 155 -29.86 -11.65 -0.51
C SER A 155 -29.84 -13.15 -0.22
N ILE A 156 -29.02 -13.59 0.72
CA ILE A 156 -29.07 -14.94 1.25
C ILE A 156 -30.35 -15.01 2.09
N SER A 157 -31.44 -15.42 1.46
CA SER A 157 -32.69 -15.78 2.13
C SER A 157 -32.55 -17.20 2.69
N PHE A 158 -32.52 -17.29 4.02
CA PHE A 158 -32.78 -18.56 4.71
C PHE A 158 -34.25 -18.93 4.53
N ALA A 159 -34.54 -20.04 3.84
CA ALA A 159 -35.83 -20.71 3.93
C ALA A 159 -35.68 -22.22 3.73
N ARG A 160 -36.26 -22.96 4.68
CA ARG A 160 -36.23 -24.42 4.87
C ARG A 160 -36.61 -25.22 3.62
N SER A 161 -35.83 -26.27 3.38
CA SER A 161 -36.20 -27.41 2.54
C SER A 161 -37.43 -28.13 3.12
N THR A 162 -38.53 -28.14 2.37
CA THR A 162 -39.53 -29.22 2.38
C THR A 162 -40.23 -29.27 1.02
N LYS A 163 -39.93 -30.30 0.21
CA LYS A 163 -40.95 -31.18 -0.42
C LYS A 163 -40.30 -32.24 -1.32
N THR A 164 -40.85 -33.44 -1.16
CA THR A 164 -40.59 -34.75 -1.77
C THR A 164 -40.83 -34.82 -3.28
N PRO A 165 -40.27 -35.83 -3.98
CA PRO A 165 -40.43 -36.03 -5.41
C PRO A 165 -41.71 -36.81 -5.73
N GLY A 166 -42.29 -36.56 -6.90
CA GLY A 166 -43.39 -37.32 -7.46
C GLY A 166 -43.42 -37.21 -8.98
N ASN A 167 -42.79 -38.18 -9.64
CA ASN A 167 -43.35 -38.99 -10.72
C ASN A 167 -42.40 -40.15 -11.01
#